data_AF-A0A2V6UT77-F1
#
_entry.id   AF-A0A2V6UT77-F1
#
_cell.length_a   1.000
_cell.length_b   1.000
_cell.length_c   1.000
_cell.angle_alpha   90.00
_cell.angle_beta   90.00
_cell.angle_gamma   90.00
#
_symmetry.space_group_name_H-M   'P 1'
#
loop_
_entity.id
_entity.type
_entity.pdbx_description
1 polymer ?
#
loop_
_entity_poly.entity_id
_entity_poly.type
_entity_poly.pdbx_seq_one_letter_code
_entity_poly.pdbx_strand_id
1 'polypeptide(L)'
;MKASDVCAVAFVVLSAVASPAWAQVPGPNNAITDVPGISVGHFTGHSLTGTTVVRAEHGGQGVAGGVSQRGGAPGTRETDLLKPENMVQIVNAITLSGGSAYGLAAASGVMQCLESQGVGFPVPGGVVPIVPTA
;
A
#
# COMPACT_ATOMS: atom_id res chain seq x y z
N MET A 1 -5.30 59.53 18.34
CA MET A 1 -4.97 58.09 18.42
C MET A 1 -3.49 57.96 18.13
N LYS A 2 -2.70 57.39 19.05
CA LYS A 2 -1.23 57.35 18.93
C LYS A 2 -0.84 56.16 18.03
N ALA A 3 0.21 56.33 17.22
CA ALA A 3 0.71 55.30 16.30
C ALA A 3 1.08 53.96 16.99
N SER A 4 1.26 53.97 18.31
CA SER A 4 1.48 52.80 19.15
C SER A 4 0.31 51.82 19.21
N ASP A 5 -0.92 52.30 19.00
CA ASP A 5 -2.14 51.50 19.21
C ASP A 5 -2.52 50.68 17.96
N VAL A 6 -1.99 51.05 16.79
CA VAL A 6 -2.24 50.36 15.51
C VAL A 6 -1.41 49.08 15.38
N CYS A 7 -0.20 49.04 15.97
CA CYS A 7 0.65 47.85 15.96
C CYS A 7 0.11 46.71 16.82
N ALA A 8 -0.61 47.01 17.91
CA ALA A 8 -1.12 45.98 18.81
C ALA A 8 -2.32 45.21 18.22
N VAL A 9 -3.14 45.86 17.39
CA VAL A 9 -4.32 45.22 16.77
C VAL A 9 -3.92 44.32 15.59
N ALA A 10 -2.85 44.68 14.87
CA ALA A 10 -2.36 43.88 13.73
C ALA A 10 -1.71 42.54 14.16
N PHE A 11 -1.23 42.43 15.40
CA PHE A 11 -0.55 41.22 15.89
C PHE A 11 -1.48 40.13 16.44
N VAL A 12 -2.74 40.46 16.78
CA VAL A 12 -3.65 39.52 17.45
C VAL A 12 -4.53 38.72 16.47
N VAL A 13 -4.59 39.11 15.19
CA VAL A 13 -5.45 38.44 14.19
C VAL A 13 -4.72 37.30 13.45
N LEU A 14 -3.44 37.05 13.71
CA LEU A 14 -2.65 36.03 13.01
C LEU A 14 -2.29 34.79 13.87
N SER A 15 -3.17 34.39 14.78
CA SER A 15 -2.90 33.25 15.68
C SER A 15 -3.78 32.02 15.43
N ALA A 16 -4.59 32.00 14.37
CA ALA A 16 -5.47 30.87 14.09
C ALA A 16 -5.58 30.59 12.60
N VAL A 17 -4.55 29.94 12.03
CA VAL A 17 -4.62 28.76 11.13
C VAL A 17 -3.24 28.51 10.53
N ALA A 18 -2.25 28.22 11.38
CA ALA A 18 -1.08 27.47 10.93
C ALA A 18 -1.28 26.04 11.42
N SER A 19 -2.12 25.27 10.72
CA SER A 19 -1.98 23.81 10.75
C SER A 19 -0.53 23.55 10.37
N PRO A 20 0.30 23.03 11.28
CA PRO A 20 1.71 22.96 10.99
C PRO A 20 1.89 22.05 9.78
N ALA A 21 2.86 22.33 8.92
CA ALA A 21 3.11 21.53 7.71
C ALA A 21 3.38 20.03 7.98
N TRP A 22 3.54 19.64 9.25
CA TRP A 22 3.65 18.25 9.72
C TRP A 22 2.31 17.60 10.08
N ALA A 23 1.23 18.38 10.31
CA ALA A 23 -0.10 17.85 10.53
C ALA A 23 -0.63 17.33 9.19
N GLN A 24 -0.44 16.04 8.96
CA GLN A 24 -1.02 15.35 7.82
C GLN A 24 -2.54 15.52 7.91
N VAL A 25 -3.11 16.29 6.99
CA VAL A 25 -4.55 16.30 6.78
C VAL A 25 -4.88 15.01 6.01
N PRO A 26 -5.82 14.19 6.49
CA PRO A 26 -6.24 13.01 5.75
C PRO A 26 -6.64 13.33 4.31
N GLY A 27 -6.41 12.38 3.42
CA GLY A 27 -6.99 12.44 2.08
C GLY A 27 -8.52 12.38 2.13
N PRO A 28 -9.19 12.54 0.97
CA PRO A 28 -10.65 12.64 0.89
C PRO A 28 -11.41 11.50 1.56
N ASN A 29 -10.87 10.28 1.53
CA ASN A 29 -11.49 9.10 2.13
C ASN A 29 -10.82 8.66 3.44
N ASN A 30 -9.72 9.33 3.84
CA ASN A 30 -8.85 8.92 4.93
C ASN A 30 -8.47 7.43 4.80
N ALA A 31 -8.08 7.02 3.59
CA ALA A 31 -7.85 5.62 3.23
C ALA A 31 -6.63 5.46 2.31
N ILE A 32 -6.07 4.25 2.24
CA ILE A 32 -4.93 3.95 1.36
C ILE A 32 -5.23 4.20 -0.13
N THR A 33 -6.50 4.09 -0.52
CA THR A 33 -6.98 4.36 -1.87
C THR A 33 -7.01 5.86 -2.22
N ASP A 34 -6.71 6.75 -1.28
CA ASP A 34 -6.46 8.17 -1.60
C ASP A 34 -5.18 8.35 -2.43
N VAL A 35 -4.28 7.35 -2.45
CA VAL A 35 -3.15 7.29 -3.38
C VAL A 35 -3.64 6.78 -4.74
N PRO A 36 -3.51 7.58 -5.82
CA PRO A 36 -3.95 7.17 -7.15
C PRO A 36 -3.26 5.88 -7.62
N GLY A 37 -4.04 4.98 -8.22
CA GLY A 37 -3.55 3.67 -8.69
C GLY A 37 -3.54 2.58 -7.63
N ILE A 38 -3.80 2.89 -6.35
CA ILE A 38 -4.05 1.86 -5.33
C ILE A 38 -5.52 1.47 -5.33
N SER A 39 -5.77 0.18 -5.44
CA SER A 39 -7.08 -0.45 -5.27
C SER A 39 -7.00 -1.54 -4.21
N VAL A 40 -8.10 -1.75 -3.49
CA VAL A 40 -8.18 -2.76 -2.44
C VAL A 40 -9.42 -3.62 -2.63
N GLY A 41 -9.23 -4.94 -2.62
CA GLY A 41 -10.30 -5.93 -2.66
C GLY A 41 -10.27 -6.78 -1.39
N HIS A 42 -11.44 -7.14 -0.88
CA HIS A 42 -11.58 -7.98 0.31
C HIS A 42 -12.56 -9.11 0.05
N PHE A 43 -12.24 -10.29 0.59
CA PHE A 43 -13.16 -11.39 0.71
C PHE A 43 -13.17 -11.87 2.16
N THR A 44 -14.35 -11.96 2.76
CA THR A 44 -14.55 -12.54 4.09
C THR A 44 -15.17 -13.91 3.94
N GLY A 45 -14.45 -14.94 4.37
CA GLY A 45 -14.91 -16.31 4.33
C GLY A 45 -15.74 -16.69 5.55
N HIS A 46 -16.29 -17.90 5.50
CA HIS A 46 -16.89 -18.53 6.68
C HIS A 46 -15.81 -18.87 7.72
N SER A 47 -16.20 -19.06 8.99
CA SER A 47 -15.26 -19.37 10.09
C SER A 47 -14.29 -18.24 10.47
N LEU A 48 -14.70 -16.97 10.34
CA LEU A 48 -13.94 -15.79 10.77
C LEU A 48 -12.55 -15.66 10.11
N THR A 49 -12.46 -16.00 8.83
CA THR A 49 -11.25 -15.83 8.01
C THR A 49 -11.51 -14.92 6.82
N GLY A 50 -10.48 -14.55 6.08
CA GLY A 50 -10.61 -13.75 4.87
C GLY A 50 -9.27 -13.43 4.23
N THR A 51 -9.33 -12.77 3.08
CA THR A 51 -8.18 -12.31 2.33
C THR A 51 -8.43 -10.88 1.88
N THR A 52 -7.41 -10.04 2.03
CA THR A 52 -7.35 -8.68 1.49
C THR A 52 -6.25 -8.63 0.45
N VAL A 53 -6.54 -8.03 -0.70
CA VAL A 53 -5.55 -7.80 -1.76
C VAL A 53 -5.44 -6.30 -1.98
N VAL A 54 -4.23 -5.77 -1.84
CA VAL A 54 -3.88 -4.41 -2.23
C VAL A 54 -3.19 -4.49 -3.57
N ARG A 55 -3.80 -3.95 -4.62
CA ARG A 55 -3.21 -3.87 -5.95
C ARG A 55 -2.81 -2.43 -6.21
N ALA A 56 -1.55 -2.24 -6.55
CA ALA A 56 -1.01 -0.93 -6.89
C ALA A 56 -0.55 -0.96 -8.35
N GLU A 57 -1.15 -0.10 -9.16
CA GLU A 57 -0.94 -0.07 -10.59
C GLU A 57 -0.43 1.30 -11.02
N HIS A 58 0.65 1.29 -11.80
CA HIS A 58 1.11 2.45 -12.55
C HIS A 58 1.33 2.03 -14.00
N GLY A 59 0.55 2.60 -14.92
CA GLY A 59 0.67 2.31 -16.36
C GLY A 59 0.36 0.86 -16.75
N GLY A 60 -0.60 0.19 -16.07
CA GLY A 60 -0.99 -1.18 -16.40
C GLY A 60 -0.12 -2.28 -15.79
N GLN A 61 0.84 -1.94 -14.94
CA GLN A 61 1.80 -2.88 -14.35
C GLN A 61 1.72 -2.84 -12.81
N GLY A 62 2.84 -3.06 -12.12
CA GLY A 62 2.95 -2.90 -10.68
C GLY A 62 3.62 -1.59 -10.27
N VAL A 63 4.04 -1.52 -9.01
CA VAL A 63 4.80 -0.41 -8.43
C VAL A 63 6.04 -0.91 -7.69
N ALA A 64 6.97 -0.01 -7.35
CA ALA A 64 8.11 -0.37 -6.51
C ALA A 64 7.67 -0.95 -5.15
N GLY A 65 8.29 -2.05 -4.73
CA GLY A 65 7.95 -2.75 -3.49
C GLY A 65 9.13 -2.95 -2.54
N GLY A 66 8.83 -3.05 -1.25
CA GLY A 66 9.78 -3.33 -0.18
C GLY A 66 9.06 -3.94 1.02
N VAL A 67 9.79 -4.63 1.90
CA VAL A 67 9.19 -5.26 3.10
C VAL A 67 10.09 -5.10 4.32
N SER A 68 9.44 -4.90 5.48
CA SER A 68 10.08 -4.95 6.79
C SER A 68 9.27 -5.88 7.69
N GLN A 69 9.80 -7.08 7.91
CA GLN A 69 9.22 -8.09 8.79
C GLN A 69 9.81 -7.92 10.20
N ARG A 70 8.97 -7.74 11.21
CA ARG A 70 9.41 -7.36 12.57
C ARG A 70 8.99 -8.35 13.69
N GLY A 71 8.14 -9.32 13.38
CA GLY A 71 7.69 -10.33 14.35
C GLY A 71 8.65 -11.51 14.50
N GLY A 72 8.53 -12.32 15.55
CA GLY A 72 9.41 -13.48 15.76
C GLY A 72 9.03 -14.75 15.00
N ALA A 73 7.78 -14.86 14.52
CA ALA A 73 7.24 -16.03 13.84
C ALA A 73 6.47 -15.63 12.57
N PRO A 74 7.16 -15.20 11.50
CA PRO A 74 6.50 -14.82 10.26
C PRO A 74 5.89 -16.03 9.52
N GLY A 75 4.72 -15.83 8.95
CA GLY A 75 4.22 -16.62 7.83
C GLY A 75 4.20 -15.72 6.61
N THR A 76 5.18 -15.86 5.72
CA THR A 76 5.31 -14.96 4.56
C THR A 76 5.63 -15.73 3.30
N ARG A 77 5.31 -15.12 2.15
CA ARG A 77 5.67 -15.60 0.81
C ARG A 77 6.32 -14.46 0.02
N GLU A 78 7.34 -14.78 -0.77
CA GLU A 78 8.00 -13.89 -1.74
C GLU A 78 8.70 -12.65 -1.17
N THR A 79 8.92 -12.59 0.15
CA THR A 79 9.59 -11.45 0.79
C THR A 79 11.06 -11.28 0.39
N ASP A 80 11.76 -12.38 0.06
CA ASP A 80 13.15 -12.29 -0.41
C ASP A 80 13.27 -11.54 -1.74
N LEU A 81 12.26 -11.59 -2.61
CA LEU A 81 12.27 -10.86 -3.88
C LEU A 81 12.31 -9.34 -3.69
N LEU A 82 11.85 -8.85 -2.53
CA LEU A 82 11.75 -7.42 -2.22
C LEU A 82 13.01 -6.82 -1.60
N LYS A 83 14.09 -7.61 -1.53
CA LYS A 83 15.40 -7.11 -1.16
C LYS A 83 15.92 -6.19 -2.27
N PRO A 84 16.40 -4.96 -1.97
CA PRO A 84 16.80 -3.99 -3.00
C PRO A 84 17.87 -4.50 -3.98
N GLU A 85 18.72 -5.43 -3.54
CA GLU A 85 19.78 -6.06 -4.34
C GLU A 85 19.26 -7.08 -5.38
N ASN A 86 17.99 -7.46 -5.32
CA ASN A 86 17.42 -8.48 -6.19
C ASN A 86 16.83 -7.90 -7.50
N MET A 87 16.66 -8.78 -8.49
CA MET A 87 16.21 -8.39 -9.84
C MET A 87 14.78 -7.83 -9.87
N VAL A 88 13.90 -8.31 -8.99
CA VAL A 88 12.48 -7.95 -8.99
C VAL A 88 12.30 -6.64 -8.22
N GLN A 89 12.00 -5.58 -8.94
CA GLN A 89 11.77 -4.25 -8.37
C GLN A 89 10.29 -3.86 -8.33
N ILE A 90 9.45 -4.56 -9.11
CA ILE A 90 8.03 -4.23 -9.30
C ILE A 90 7.16 -5.31 -8.67
N VAL A 91 6.24 -4.90 -7.81
CA VAL A 91 5.21 -5.73 -7.17
C VAL A 91 3.87 -5.42 -7.80
N ASN A 92 3.11 -6.46 -8.15
CA ASN A 92 1.81 -6.30 -8.80
C ASN A 92 0.65 -6.22 -7.80
N ALA A 93 0.76 -6.95 -6.69
CA ALA A 93 -0.20 -6.90 -5.59
C ALA A 93 0.43 -7.38 -4.28
N ILE A 94 -0.14 -6.98 -3.15
CA ILE A 94 0.16 -7.52 -1.82
C ILE A 94 -1.08 -8.26 -1.33
N THR A 95 -0.90 -9.47 -0.82
CA THR A 95 -1.99 -10.27 -0.24
C THR A 95 -1.83 -10.36 1.27
N LEU A 96 -2.90 -10.09 2.01
CA LEU A 96 -2.98 -10.27 3.45
C LEU A 96 -4.05 -11.32 3.72
N SER A 97 -3.70 -12.43 4.37
CA SER A 97 -4.64 -13.55 4.54
C SER A 97 -4.71 -14.09 5.96
N GLY A 98 -5.93 -14.38 6.40
CA GLY A 98 -6.17 -15.27 7.53
C GLY A 98 -5.79 -16.71 7.21
N GLY A 99 -5.84 -17.60 8.21
CA GLY A 99 -5.51 -19.03 8.05
C GLY A 99 -4.05 -19.39 8.32
N SER A 100 -3.25 -18.47 8.88
CA SER A 100 -1.83 -18.69 9.21
C SER A 100 -1.04 -19.15 7.97
N ALA A 101 -0.05 -20.04 8.12
CA ALA A 101 0.80 -20.51 7.02
C ALA A 101 0.00 -21.11 5.84
N TYR A 102 -1.16 -21.74 6.09
CA TYR A 102 -2.03 -22.26 5.03
C TYR A 102 -2.69 -21.13 4.21
N GLY A 103 -2.94 -19.98 4.84
CA GLY A 103 -3.51 -18.79 4.20
C GLY A 103 -2.63 -18.22 3.09
N LEU A 104 -1.32 -18.48 3.13
CA LEU A 104 -0.39 -18.06 2.07
C LEU A 104 -0.73 -18.63 0.69
N ALA A 105 -1.53 -19.70 0.63
CA ALA A 105 -2.05 -20.25 -0.63
C ALA A 105 -2.96 -19.27 -1.38
N ALA A 106 -3.56 -18.29 -0.71
CA ALA A 106 -4.38 -17.26 -1.34
C ALA A 106 -3.61 -16.46 -2.42
N ALA A 107 -2.29 -16.29 -2.22
CA ALA A 107 -1.40 -15.64 -3.18
C ALA A 107 -1.49 -16.27 -4.57
N SER A 108 -1.61 -17.60 -4.65
CA SER A 108 -1.66 -18.31 -5.94
C SER A 108 -2.91 -17.97 -6.75
N GLY A 109 -4.06 -17.75 -6.10
CA GLY A 109 -5.27 -17.28 -6.80
C GLY A 109 -5.11 -15.85 -7.32
N VAL A 110 -4.45 -14.99 -6.56
CA VAL A 110 -4.12 -13.62 -7.01
C VAL A 110 -3.16 -13.64 -8.19
N MET A 111 -2.12 -14.49 -8.14
CA MET A 111 -1.19 -14.68 -9.26
C MET A 111 -1.94 -15.13 -10.52
N GLN A 112 -2.77 -16.18 -10.45
CA GLN A 112 -3.54 -16.65 -11.62
C GLN A 112 -4.43 -15.55 -12.21
N CYS A 113 -5.07 -14.76 -11.36
CA CYS A 113 -5.90 -13.63 -11.80
C CYS A 113 -5.08 -12.58 -12.55
N LEU A 114 -3.90 -12.20 -12.03
CA LEU A 114 -3.00 -11.23 -12.66
C LEU A 114 -2.36 -11.77 -13.95
N GLU A 115 -1.94 -13.04 -13.95
CA GLU A 115 -1.39 -13.72 -15.12
C GLU A 115 -2.40 -13.74 -16.27
N SER A 116 -3.68 -14.04 -15.98
CA SER A 116 -4.76 -13.99 -16.99
C SER A 116 -5.00 -12.60 -17.59
N GLN A 117 -4.55 -11.55 -16.91
CA GLN A 117 -4.59 -10.16 -17.35
C GLN A 117 -3.28 -9.71 -18.03
N GLY A 118 -2.28 -10.59 -18.14
CA GLY A 118 -0.95 -10.25 -18.66
C GLY A 118 -0.16 -9.32 -17.72
N VAL A 119 -0.49 -9.29 -16.43
CA VAL A 119 0.17 -8.43 -15.43
C VAL A 119 1.18 -9.25 -14.65
N GLY A 120 2.47 -8.90 -14.77
CA GLY A 120 3.53 -9.56 -14.03
C GLY A 120 4.92 -9.23 -14.54
N PHE A 121 5.94 -9.83 -13.93
CA PHE A 121 7.31 -9.76 -14.41
C PHE A 121 7.43 -10.48 -15.77
N PRO A 122 7.91 -9.83 -16.84
CA PRO A 122 7.95 -10.42 -18.17
C PRO A 122 8.99 -11.56 -18.24
N VAL A 123 8.59 -12.69 -18.81
CA VAL A 123 9.44 -13.86 -19.07
C VAL A 123 9.21 -14.39 -20.48
N PRO A 124 10.13 -15.20 -21.05
CA PRO A 124 9.85 -15.89 -22.30
C PRO A 124 8.58 -16.74 -22.17
N GLY A 125 7.57 -16.45 -23.00
CA GLY A 125 6.29 -17.17 -23.02
C GLY A 125 5.18 -16.62 -22.12
N GLY A 126 5.39 -15.51 -21.40
CA GLY A 126 4.32 -14.90 -20.61
C GLY A 126 4.81 -13.91 -19.55
N VAL A 127 4.10 -13.90 -18.41
CA VAL A 127 4.44 -13.08 -17.23
C VAL A 127 4.42 -13.93 -15.97
N VAL A 128 5.23 -13.56 -14.98
CA VAL A 128 5.22 -14.12 -13.63
C VAL A 128 4.78 -13.02 -12.65
N PRO A 129 3.54 -13.04 -12.16
CA PRO A 129 3.07 -12.05 -11.20
C PRO A 129 3.87 -12.11 -9.89
N ILE A 130 4.22 -10.95 -9.34
CA ILE A 130 4.95 -10.82 -8.08
C ILE A 130 3.94 -10.42 -7.00
N VAL A 131 3.64 -11.37 -6.09
CA VAL A 131 2.57 -11.22 -5.09
C VAL A 131 3.06 -11.58 -3.68
N PRO A 132 3.81 -10.69 -3.02
CA PRO A 132 4.20 -10.84 -1.63
C PRO A 132 2.96 -11.02 -0.73
N THR A 133 3.05 -11.96 0.21
CA THR A 133 1.91 -12.35 1.06
C THR A 133 2.31 -12.50 2.52
N ALA A 134 1.43 -12.11 3.43
CA ALA A 134 1.57 -12.24 4.89
C ALA A 134 0.23 -12.55 5.58
#